data_AF-A0A965MXU4-F1
#
_entry.id   AF-A0A965MXU4-F1
#
_cell.length_a   1.000
_cell.length_b   1.000
_cell.length_c   1.000
_cell.angle_alpha   90.00
_cell.angle_beta   90.00
_cell.angle_gamma   90.00
#
_symmetry.space_group_name_H-M   'P 1'
#
loop_
_entity.id
_entity.type
_entity.pdbx_description
1 polymer ?
#
loop_
_entity_poly.entity_id
_entity_poly.type
_entity_poly.pdbx_seq_one_letter_code
_entity_poly.pdbx_strand_id
1 'polypeptide(L)'
;MPRILVSEELAESGLAKMRAAGHDVDVRVGLSPEQLREAIKGAHALVVRSATDVDDALLAAGTDLVVVGRAGVGLDNVDIEAATRRGVMV
;
A
#
# COMPACT_ATOMS: atom_id res chain seq x y z
N MET A 1 9.88 8.50 10.57
CA MET A 1 8.96 7.39 10.94
C MET A 1 8.31 6.89 9.66
N PRO A 2 8.35 5.59 9.33
CA PRO A 2 7.78 5.11 8.08
C PRO A 2 6.26 5.34 8.06
N ARG A 3 5.77 5.88 6.94
CA ARG A 3 4.34 6.07 6.68
C ARG A 3 3.78 4.85 5.96
N ILE A 4 2.69 4.30 6.48
CA ILE A 4 1.95 3.18 5.92
C ILE A 4 0.61 3.72 5.40
N LEU A 5 0.41 3.67 4.09
CA LEU A 5 -0.85 3.99 3.46
C LEU A 5 -1.74 2.74 3.44
N VAL A 6 -2.97 2.85 3.94
CA VAL A 6 -3.98 1.79 3.86
C VAL A 6 -5.12 2.28 2.97
N SER A 7 -5.28 1.70 1.78
CA SER A 7 -6.24 2.19 0.76
C SER A 7 -7.63 1.56 0.86
N GLU A 8 -7.79 0.54 1.70
CA GLU A 8 -9.01 -0.25 1.83
C GLU A 8 -9.35 -0.53 3.30
N GLU A 9 -10.60 -0.93 3.56
CA GLU A 9 -11.02 -1.27 4.92
C GLU A 9 -10.19 -2.43 5.48
N LEU A 10 -9.59 -2.20 6.65
CA LEU A 10 -8.81 -3.17 7.40
C LEU A 10 -9.33 -3.23 8.84
N ALA A 11 -9.27 -4.41 9.46
CA ALA A 11 -9.66 -4.57 10.85
C ALA A 11 -8.80 -3.68 11.77
N GLU A 12 -9.43 -3.06 12.78
CA GLU A 12 -8.75 -2.16 13.72
C GLU A 12 -7.58 -2.84 14.44
N SER A 13 -7.67 -4.16 14.67
CA SER A 13 -6.58 -4.94 15.27
C SER A 13 -5.30 -4.93 14.42
N GLY A 14 -5.42 -4.87 13.09
CA GLY A 14 -4.28 -4.72 12.17
C GLY A 14 -3.69 -3.32 12.22
N LEU A 15 -4.55 -2.30 12.18
CA LEU A 15 -4.15 -0.89 12.29
C LEU A 15 -3.44 -0.61 13.62
N ALA A 16 -4.00 -1.10 14.73
CA ALA A 16 -3.43 -0.97 16.07
C ALA A 16 -2.03 -1.60 16.17
N LYS A 17 -1.79 -2.76 15.55
CA LYS A 17 -0.45 -3.39 15.52
C LYS A 17 0.57 -2.52 14.80
N MET A 18 0.21 -1.96 13.65
CA MET A 18 1.08 -1.07 12.89
C MET A 18 1.40 0.22 13.66
N ARG A 19 0.38 0.83 14.31
CA ARG A 19 0.59 2.01 15.17
C ARG A 19 1.44 1.68 16.41
N ALA A 20 1.21 0.54 17.06
CA ALA A 20 1.98 0.08 18.21
C ALA A 20 3.44 -0.22 17.86
N ALA A 21 3.73 -0.61 16.61
CA ALA A 21 5.09 -0.74 16.10
C ALA A 21 5.78 0.62 15.82
N GLY A 22 5.09 1.74 16.04
CA GLY A 22 5.63 3.08 15.86
C GLY A 22 5.63 3.54 14.40
N HIS A 23 4.63 3.13 13.61
CA HIS A 23 4.44 3.63 12.25
C HIS A 23 3.36 4.71 12.18
N ASP A 24 3.49 5.61 11.21
CA ASP A 24 2.43 6.56 10.88
C ASP A 24 1.42 5.88 9.94
N VAL A 25 0.24 5.57 10.44
CA VAL A 25 -0.78 4.79 9.71
C VAL A 25 -1.82 5.75 9.12
N ASP A 26 -1.73 5.99 7.82
CA ASP A 26 -2.62 6.84 7.03
C ASP A 26 -3.69 5.98 6.34
N VAL A 27 -4.92 6.02 6.85
CA VAL A 27 -6.04 5.24 6.32
C VAL A 27 -6.87 6.12 5.39
N ARG A 28 -6.90 5.78 4.10
CA ARG A 28 -7.65 6.51 3.07
C ARG A 28 -8.41 5.53 2.18
N VAL A 29 -9.65 5.26 2.55
CA VAL A 29 -10.50 4.29 1.84
C VAL A 29 -11.23 4.94 0.67
N GLY A 30 -11.45 4.15 -0.39
CA GLY A 30 -12.30 4.55 -1.52
C GLY A 30 -11.70 5.62 -2.44
N LEU A 31 -10.37 5.74 -2.50
CA LEU A 31 -9.69 6.65 -3.41
C LEU A 31 -9.83 6.18 -4.86
N SER A 32 -9.98 7.13 -5.79
CA SER A 32 -9.80 6.84 -7.22
C SER A 32 -8.34 6.48 -7.52
N PRO A 33 -8.03 5.84 -8.66
CA PRO A 33 -6.66 5.54 -9.05
C PRO A 33 -5.74 6.78 -9.09
N GLU A 34 -6.27 7.94 -9.47
CA GLU A 34 -5.54 9.20 -9.51
C GLU A 34 -5.28 9.73 -8.09
N GLN A 35 -6.30 9.70 -7.23
CA GLN A 35 -6.17 10.13 -5.84
C GLN A 35 -5.21 9.22 -5.06
N LEU A 36 -5.21 7.92 -5.37
CA LEU A 36 -4.30 6.95 -4.78
C LEU A 36 -2.85 7.21 -5.21
N ARG A 37 -2.62 7.52 -6.49
CA ARG A 37 -1.31 7.93 -7.01
C ARG A 37 -0.77 9.20 -6.34
N GLU A 38 -1.64 10.12 -5.94
CA GLU A 38 -1.23 11.27 -5.12
C GLU A 38 -0.99 10.88 -3.66
N ALA A 39 -1.86 10.06 -3.07
CA ALA A 39 -1.76 9.66 -1.68
C ALA A 39 -0.52 8.81 -1.38
N ILE A 40 -0.06 7.99 -2.33
CA ILE A 40 1.08 7.08 -2.13
C ILE A 40 2.44 7.80 -2.09
N LYS A 41 2.53 9.04 -2.57
CA LYS A 41 3.78 9.82 -2.51
C LYS A 41 4.27 9.96 -1.07
N GLY A 42 5.53 9.64 -0.80
CA GLY A 42 6.10 9.63 0.56
C GLY A 42 5.67 8.46 1.46
N ALA A 43 4.82 7.54 0.98
CA ALA A 43 4.51 6.32 1.71
C ALA A 43 5.64 5.30 1.55
N HIS A 44 5.98 4.61 2.63
CA HIS A 44 7.01 3.57 2.65
C HIS A 44 6.39 2.17 2.52
N ALA A 45 5.13 2.03 2.95
CA ALA A 45 4.36 0.82 2.77
C ALA A 45 2.97 1.15 2.25
N LEU A 46 2.41 0.23 1.45
CA LEU A 46 1.03 0.25 1.01
C LEU A 46 0.35 -1.04 1.49
N VAL A 47 -0.84 -0.90 2.09
CA VAL A 47 -1.69 -2.03 2.45
C VAL A 47 -2.97 -1.96 1.63
N VAL A 48 -3.22 -3.02 0.86
CA VAL A 48 -4.40 -3.17 0.00
C VAL A 48 -5.17 -4.44 0.38
N ARG A 49 -6.36 -4.61 -0.21
CA ARG A 49 -7.09 -5.87 -0.24
C ARG A 49 -7.32 -6.30 -1.68
N SER A 50 -8.57 -6.23 -2.15
CA SER A 50 -8.98 -6.82 -3.42
C SER A 50 -9.51 -5.78 -4.40
N ALA A 51 -9.83 -4.57 -3.94
CA ALA A 51 -10.39 -3.52 -4.79
C ALA A 51 -9.32 -2.64 -5.44
N THR A 52 -8.17 -2.45 -4.79
CA THR A 52 -7.09 -1.63 -5.33
C THR A 52 -6.22 -2.45 -6.27
N ASP A 53 -6.09 -2.02 -7.53
CA ASP A 53 -5.08 -2.57 -8.44
C ASP A 53 -3.74 -1.86 -8.22
N VAL A 54 -2.72 -2.63 -7.82
CA VAL A 54 -1.34 -2.17 -7.65
C VAL A 54 -0.58 -2.39 -8.95
N ASP A 55 -0.82 -1.50 -9.91
CA ASP A 55 -0.22 -1.51 -11.23
C ASP A 55 1.14 -0.77 -11.27
N ASP A 56 1.85 -0.85 -12.41
CA ASP A 56 3.13 -0.15 -12.58
C ASP A 56 3.02 1.38 -12.41
N ALA A 57 1.87 1.98 -12.75
CA ALA A 57 1.66 3.42 -12.60
C ALA A 57 1.57 3.85 -11.13
N LEU A 58 0.90 3.05 -10.30
CA LEU A 58 0.84 3.26 -8.86
C LEU A 58 2.22 3.05 -8.22
N LEU A 59 2.89 1.96 -8.57
CA LEU A 59 4.25 1.66 -8.09
C LEU A 59 5.27 2.72 -8.53
N ALA A 60 5.11 3.31 -9.72
CA ALA A 60 5.94 4.41 -10.19
C ALA A 60 5.73 5.71 -9.38
N ALA A 61 4.49 5.96 -8.92
CA ALA A 61 4.17 7.13 -8.10
C ALA A 61 4.69 7.00 -6.65
N GLY A 62 4.78 5.77 -6.13
CA GLY A 62 5.30 5.46 -4.80
C GLY A 62 6.83 5.39 -4.75
N THR A 63 7.54 6.50 -4.96
CA THR A 63 9.01 6.50 -5.08
C THR A 63 9.77 6.07 -3.82
N ASP A 64 9.15 6.20 -2.64
CA ASP A 64 9.71 5.80 -1.34
C ASP A 64 9.20 4.43 -0.87
N LEU A 65 8.35 3.78 -1.67
CA LEU A 65 7.70 2.53 -1.34
C LEU A 65 8.73 1.40 -1.28
N VAL A 66 8.72 0.64 -0.19
CA VAL A 66 9.60 -0.54 -0.01
C VAL A 66 8.82 -1.84 0.14
N VAL A 67 7.53 -1.77 0.47
CA VAL A 67 6.68 -2.95 0.64
C VAL A 67 5.21 -2.68 0.30
N VAL A 68 4.57 -3.67 -0.33
CA VAL A 68 3.12 -3.73 -0.55
C VAL A 68 2.60 -4.98 0.18
N GLY A 69 1.64 -4.82 1.09
CA GLY A 69 0.98 -5.94 1.76
C GLY A 69 -0.46 -6.08 1.29
N ARG A 70 -0.87 -7.27 0.83
CA ARG A 70 -2.28 -7.59 0.56
C ARG A 70 -2.90 -8.34 1.73
N ALA A 71 -3.95 -7.78 2.32
CA ALA A 71 -4.75 -8.46 3.33
C ALA A 71 -5.79 -9.39 2.67
N GLY A 72 -5.33 -10.59 2.29
CA GLY A 72 -6.15 -11.64 1.68
C GLY A 72 -5.31 -12.84 1.21
N VAL A 73 -5.93 -13.73 0.43
CA VAL A 73 -5.24 -14.85 -0.24
C VAL A 73 -4.94 -14.43 -1.68
N GLY A 74 -3.77 -14.81 -2.21
CA GLY A 74 -3.34 -14.47 -3.56
C GLY A 74 -2.84 -13.03 -3.70
N LEU A 75 -2.31 -12.72 -4.88
CA LEU A 75 -1.69 -11.43 -5.24
C LEU A 75 -2.16 -10.94 -6.62
N ASP A 76 -3.37 -11.33 -7.03
CA ASP A 76 -3.87 -11.19 -8.41
C ASP A 76 -4.01 -9.73 -8.87
N ASN A 77 -4.14 -8.79 -7.93
CA ASN A 77 -4.27 -7.35 -8.16
C ASN A 77 -2.93 -6.61 -7.91
N VAL A 78 -1.81 -7.31 -7.88
CA VAL A 78 -0.49 -6.71 -7.69
C VAL A 78 0.41 -7.12 -8.84
N ASP A 79 0.98 -6.14 -9.54
CA ASP A 79 2.02 -6.37 -10.54
C ASP A 79 3.35 -6.70 -9.83
N ILE A 80 3.53 -8.00 -9.53
CA ILE A 80 4.72 -8.52 -8.82
C ILE A 80 6.00 -8.24 -9.62
N GLU A 81 5.94 -8.30 -10.96
CA GLU A 81 7.13 -8.04 -11.78
C GLU A 81 7.54 -6.56 -11.71
N ALA A 82 6.57 -5.64 -11.80
CA ALA A 82 6.83 -4.22 -11.63
C ALA A 82 7.35 -3.89 -10.22
N ALA A 83 6.77 -4.50 -9.19
CA ALA A 83 7.23 -4.33 -7.81
C ALA A 83 8.68 -4.81 -7.66
N THR A 84 8.99 -6.01 -8.17
CA THR A 84 10.34 -6.59 -8.13
C THR A 84 11.36 -5.72 -8.87
N ARG A 85 11.05 -5.22 -10.06
CA ARG A 85 11.94 -4.32 -10.83
C ARG A 85 12.26 -3.03 -10.07
N ARG A 86 11.37 -2.60 -9.18
CA ARG A 86 11.51 -1.38 -8.37
C ARG A 86 12.09 -1.63 -6.98
N GLY A 87 12.39 -2.89 -6.63
CA GLY A 87 12.88 -3.27 -5.30
C GLY A 87 11.80 -3.20 -4.21
N VAL A 88 10.52 -3.23 -4.60
CA VAL A 88 9.38 -3.25 -3.68
C VAL A 88 9.03 -4.70 -3.35
N MET A 89 9.04 -5.05 -2.07
CA MET A 89 8.62 -6.37 -1.58
C MET A 89 7.10 -6.49 -1.63
N VAL A 90 6.59 -7.66 -2.00
CA VAL A 90 5.14 -8.00 -2.00
C VAL A 90 4.90 -9.20 -1.10
#